data_AF-A0A7W0ZS88-F1
#
_entry.id   AF-A0A7W0ZS88-F1
#
_cell.length_a   1.000
_cell.length_b   1.000
_cell.length_c   1.000
_cell.angle_alpha   90.00
_cell.angle_beta   90.00
_cell.angle_gamma   90.00
#
_symmetry.space_group_name_H-M   'P 1'
#
loop_
_entity.id
_entity.type
_entity.pdbx_description
1 polymer ?
#
loop_
_entity_poly.entity_id
_entity_poly.type
_entity_poly.pdbx_seq_one_letter_code
_entity_poly.pdbx_strand_id
1 'polypeptide(L)'
;MSDPTGDGEPAANARLHTESIEYVDDDDDDDDDDDDDDDDDDDDAAPPPDPMQEVEFLAAQKAFLEPPRVKDRTWLLLITLALFVGATMIQGDASSVTEIATLVGVILLHELGHAVAMLAFRYTDVRVFFIPLFGAAASGRRHGVARWKQGLVLMMGPLPGLVLGCALLLRGSDGLVHTVALQLVAINAFNLLPIAPFDGGQLFNLVLFSRHRHVEMAFLIVAALAVIGLALLFKSWLFGVLGLFMLLSLPVRRSVLAAATELKADNLPEDPRELDEPQRRRVFGVIWKIMSVQWRGKPVQQAATMEQVHASASQRPLSVDASVAIGALWIAGVVLTAIAVSTVYDARNTDAPLPPAQWQRYYNVARTFSVELPAQPIEATEPAVHLAATWGNRQYGVMWAAIPQDAMEDWKKSAVEKAAPKGVRLRDIALTDSDVAFVIKQPDGLYVTMRIGGREGTGYIVVGTAYIDDPAGERVVRSFRTEQ
;
A
#
# COMPACT_ATOMS: atom_id res chain seq x y z
N MET A 1 77.87 -3.98 27.78
CA MET A 1 78.45 -2.69 28.19
C MET A 1 77.43 -2.07 29.12
N SER A 2 77.77 -1.87 30.40
CA SER A 2 76.98 -1.18 31.46
C SER A 2 75.47 -1.50 31.59
N ASP A 3 75.16 -2.33 32.59
CA ASP A 3 73.98 -2.30 33.48
C ASP A 3 74.13 -1.09 34.48
N PRO A 4 73.22 -0.77 35.45
CA PRO A 4 71.85 -1.22 35.76
C PRO A 4 70.81 -0.07 35.60
N THR A 5 69.60 0.04 36.21
CA THR A 5 68.79 -0.65 37.26
C THR A 5 67.28 -0.43 36.91
N GLY A 6 66.26 -0.96 37.60
CA GLY A 6 66.15 -1.90 38.73
C GLY A 6 64.71 -1.95 39.30
N ASP A 7 64.36 -3.05 39.98
CA ASP A 7 63.30 -3.32 40.97
C ASP A 7 61.82 -2.86 40.72
N GLY A 8 60.78 -3.67 40.97
CA GLY A 8 60.74 -5.07 41.46
C GLY A 8 59.32 -5.66 41.51
N GLU A 9 59.22 -6.99 41.64
CA GLU A 9 57.99 -7.80 41.78
C GLU A 9 57.73 -8.15 43.28
N PRO A 10 56.53 -8.62 43.73
CA PRO A 10 56.01 -9.95 43.39
C PRO A 10 54.47 -10.09 43.32
N ALA A 11 53.98 -11.33 43.19
CA ALA A 11 52.57 -11.68 42.96
C ALA A 11 51.90 -12.52 44.08
N ALA A 12 50.60 -12.80 43.93
CA ALA A 12 49.92 -14.11 44.11
C ALA A 12 48.62 -14.13 44.98
N ASN A 13 47.68 -15.00 44.55
CA ASN A 13 46.49 -15.56 45.23
C ASN A 13 45.40 -14.57 45.73
N ALA A 14 44.08 -14.75 45.55
CA ALA A 14 43.18 -15.90 45.27
C ALA A 14 42.72 -16.74 46.48
N ARG A 15 41.43 -16.59 46.86
CA ARG A 15 40.48 -17.68 47.19
C ARG A 15 39.03 -17.18 47.41
N LEU A 16 38.10 -18.12 47.47
CA LEU A 16 36.66 -17.94 47.72
C LEU A 16 36.32 -18.31 49.17
N HIS A 17 35.29 -17.67 49.72
CA HIS A 17 34.19 -18.22 50.56
C HIS A 17 33.13 -17.10 50.65
N THR A 18 31.82 -17.26 50.41
CA THR A 18 30.79 -18.14 51.02
C THR A 18 30.80 -18.15 52.54
N GLU A 19 29.93 -17.32 53.11
CA GLU A 19 29.57 -17.27 54.53
C GLU A 19 28.05 -17.50 54.64
N SER A 20 27.60 -18.08 55.76
CA SER A 20 26.29 -18.72 55.89
C SER A 20 25.35 -17.99 56.84
N ILE A 21 24.05 -18.20 56.66
CA ILE A 21 22.99 -17.69 57.54
C ILE A 21 23.12 -18.37 58.91
N GLU A 22 23.13 -17.57 59.97
CA GLU A 22 23.01 -18.00 61.37
C GLU A 22 21.61 -17.64 61.88
N TYR A 23 20.99 -18.56 62.62
CA TYR A 23 19.70 -18.36 63.29
C TYR A 23 19.98 -18.02 64.75
N VAL A 24 19.22 -17.07 65.32
CA VAL A 24 19.17 -16.82 66.76
C VAL A 24 17.70 -16.85 67.17
N ASP A 25 17.35 -17.85 67.96
CA ASP A 25 16.20 -17.81 68.85
C ASP A 25 16.73 -17.40 70.23
N ASP A 26 16.05 -16.50 70.93
CA ASP A 26 16.16 -16.27 72.38
C ASP A 26 14.80 -15.72 72.86
N ASP A 27 14.23 -16.33 73.90
CA ASP A 27 13.04 -15.85 74.61
C ASP A 27 13.46 -14.96 75.80
N ASP A 28 12.56 -14.09 76.29
CA ASP A 28 12.22 -13.88 77.73
C ASP A 28 11.54 -12.50 77.99
N ASP A 29 10.29 -12.58 78.47
CA ASP A 29 9.58 -11.82 79.53
C ASP A 29 9.57 -10.25 79.66
N ASP A 30 8.37 -9.77 80.07
CA ASP A 30 7.98 -8.54 80.81
C ASP A 30 8.36 -7.14 80.21
N ASP A 31 7.53 -6.08 80.30
CA ASP A 31 6.51 -5.66 81.28
C ASP A 31 5.28 -4.96 80.60
N ASP A 32 4.25 -4.62 81.39
CA ASP A 32 3.09 -3.79 81.00
C ASP A 32 3.45 -2.30 80.75
N ASP A 33 2.73 -1.62 79.84
CA ASP A 33 2.28 -0.22 80.01
C ASP A 33 1.08 0.07 79.07
N ASP A 34 0.08 0.82 79.56
CA ASP A 34 -1.07 1.31 78.77
C ASP A 34 -0.66 2.56 77.96
N ASP A 35 -0.98 2.64 76.67
CA ASP A 35 -1.05 3.91 75.92
C ASP A 35 -2.10 3.81 74.79
N ASP A 36 -2.86 4.87 74.60
CA ASP A 36 -4.17 4.96 73.92
C ASP A 36 -4.29 4.33 72.49
N ASP A 37 -5.38 3.59 72.26
CA ASP A 37 -5.95 3.31 70.93
C ASP A 37 -6.53 4.62 70.31
N ASP A 38 -5.66 5.56 69.92
CA ASP A 38 -6.06 6.66 69.02
C ASP A 38 -6.25 6.07 67.60
N ASP A 39 -7.51 5.98 67.15
CA ASP A 39 -7.89 5.64 65.77
C ASP A 39 -7.39 6.73 64.80
N ASP A 40 -6.09 6.72 64.48
CA ASP A 40 -5.51 7.38 63.31
C ASP A 40 -6.03 6.68 62.04
N ASP A 41 -7.28 6.97 61.71
CA ASP A 41 -7.91 6.83 60.39
C ASP A 41 -7.16 7.78 59.41
N ASP A 42 -5.89 7.47 59.17
CA ASP A 42 -4.99 8.17 58.25
C ASP A 42 -5.47 7.84 56.82
N ASP A 43 -6.55 8.54 56.43
CA ASP A 43 -7.29 8.42 55.18
C ASP A 43 -6.27 8.53 54.03
N ASP A 44 -5.88 7.37 53.47
CA ASP A 44 -4.76 7.14 52.53
C ASP A 44 -5.09 7.73 51.15
N ALA A 45 -5.33 9.04 51.17
CA ALA A 45 -5.90 9.88 50.15
C ALA A 45 -4.84 10.15 49.11
N ALA A 46 -4.70 9.18 48.20
CA ALA A 46 -3.72 9.13 47.13
C ALA A 46 -3.34 10.53 46.61
N PRO A 47 -2.04 10.90 46.66
CA PRO A 47 -1.60 12.29 46.69
C PRO A 47 -2.16 13.11 45.53
N PRO A 48 -2.58 14.37 45.78
CA PRO A 48 -3.36 15.15 44.83
C PRO A 48 -2.66 15.25 43.47
N PRO A 49 -3.39 15.07 42.35
CA PRO A 49 -2.77 14.94 41.04
C PRO A 49 -1.96 16.18 40.68
N ASP A 50 -0.78 15.95 40.11
CA ASP A 50 0.14 16.98 39.61
C ASP A 50 -0.66 18.06 38.84
N PRO A 51 -0.65 19.34 39.30
CA PRO A 51 -1.44 20.41 38.68
C PRO A 51 -1.17 20.60 37.19
N MET A 52 0.02 20.25 36.69
CA MET A 52 0.34 20.29 35.27
C MET A 52 -0.34 19.13 34.52
N GLN A 53 -0.38 17.93 35.11
CA GLN A 53 -1.10 16.79 34.56
C GLN A 53 -2.63 16.99 34.58
N GLU A 54 -3.17 17.68 35.57
CA GLU A 54 -4.61 18.03 35.61
C GLU A 54 -5.00 18.96 34.45
N VAL A 55 -4.20 19.99 34.18
CA VAL A 55 -4.41 20.91 33.03
C VAL A 55 -4.31 20.16 31.70
N GLU A 56 -3.33 19.26 31.55
CA GLU A 56 -3.20 18.41 30.35
C GLU A 56 -4.36 17.41 30.22
N PHE A 57 -4.82 16.81 31.32
CA PHE A 57 -5.96 15.90 31.36
C PHE A 57 -7.23 16.59 30.87
N LEU A 58 -7.57 17.76 31.42
CA LEU A 58 -8.77 18.51 31.03
C LEU A 58 -8.72 18.94 29.55
N ALA A 59 -7.54 19.33 29.06
CA ALA A 59 -7.34 19.67 27.65
C ALA A 59 -7.47 18.45 26.72
N ALA A 60 -6.90 17.30 27.09
CA ALA A 60 -6.98 16.05 26.34
C ALA A 60 -8.40 15.46 26.37
N GLN A 61 -9.06 15.47 27.54
CA GLN A 61 -10.46 15.05 27.70
C GLN A 61 -11.37 15.83 26.76
N LYS A 62 -11.25 17.15 26.71
CA LYS A 62 -12.04 17.99 25.80
C LYS A 62 -11.81 17.61 24.33
N ALA A 63 -10.55 17.43 23.92
CA ALA A 63 -10.21 16.99 22.56
C ALA A 63 -10.60 15.53 22.25
N PHE A 64 -10.89 14.71 23.26
CA PHE A 64 -11.34 13.31 23.12
C PHE A 64 -12.86 13.19 23.02
N LEU A 65 -13.62 13.98 23.79
CA LEU A 65 -15.10 14.04 23.74
C LEU A 65 -15.62 14.89 22.55
N GLU A 66 -14.87 15.94 22.20
CA GLU A 66 -15.09 16.84 21.08
C GLU A 66 -13.86 16.86 20.15
N PRO A 67 -13.59 15.76 19.41
CA PRO A 67 -12.48 15.71 18.47
C PRO A 67 -12.55 16.90 17.50
N PRO A 68 -11.47 17.69 17.38
CA PRO A 68 -11.50 18.94 16.63
C PRO A 68 -11.89 18.63 15.19
N ARG A 69 -12.91 19.34 14.66
CA ARG A 69 -13.40 19.14 13.30
C ARG A 69 -12.22 19.20 12.32
N VAL A 70 -11.83 18.04 11.79
CA VAL A 70 -10.73 17.94 10.82
C VAL A 70 -11.08 18.84 9.65
N LYS A 71 -10.39 19.99 9.58
CA LYS A 71 -10.71 21.07 8.65
C LYS A 71 -10.59 20.51 7.24
N ASP A 72 -11.69 20.53 6.49
CA ASP A 72 -11.83 19.73 5.27
C ASP A 72 -10.63 19.96 4.32
N ARG A 73 -9.88 18.87 4.06
CA ARG A 73 -8.67 18.88 3.21
C ARG A 73 -8.95 18.38 1.80
N THR A 74 -10.21 18.24 1.41
CA THR A 74 -10.62 17.90 0.03
C THR A 74 -10.08 18.90 -1.01
N TRP A 75 -9.75 20.14 -0.62
CA TRP A 75 -9.03 21.08 -1.49
C TRP A 75 -7.55 20.71 -1.71
N LEU A 76 -6.85 20.14 -0.73
CA LEU A 76 -5.47 19.65 -0.91
C LEU A 76 -5.43 18.44 -1.83
N LEU A 77 -6.39 17.52 -1.68
CA LEU A 77 -6.68 16.46 -2.65
C LEU A 77 -6.82 17.05 -4.05
N LEU A 78 -7.80 17.95 -4.25
CA LEU A 78 -8.07 18.51 -5.58
C LEU A 78 -6.83 19.20 -6.18
N ILE A 79 -6.02 19.89 -5.37
CA ILE A 79 -4.73 20.43 -5.81
C ILE A 79 -3.74 19.32 -6.18
N THR A 80 -3.53 18.28 -5.35
CA THR A 80 -2.58 17.20 -5.68
C THR A 80 -3.01 16.38 -6.90
N LEU A 81 -4.31 16.15 -7.08
CA LEU A 81 -4.87 15.47 -8.25
C LEU A 81 -4.76 16.35 -9.51
N ALA A 82 -5.10 17.64 -9.42
CA ALA A 82 -4.95 18.57 -10.54
C ALA A 82 -3.47 18.85 -10.88
N LEU A 83 -2.55 18.80 -9.91
CA LEU A 83 -1.12 18.90 -10.13
C LEU A 83 -0.57 17.63 -10.81
N PHE A 84 -1.06 16.45 -10.41
CA PHE A 84 -0.69 15.18 -11.04
C PHE A 84 -1.20 15.10 -12.49
N VAL A 85 -2.50 15.37 -12.72
CA VAL A 85 -3.09 15.49 -14.07
C VAL A 85 -2.39 16.58 -14.89
N GLY A 86 -2.09 17.74 -14.28
CA GLY A 86 -1.36 18.82 -14.94
C GLY A 86 0.05 18.40 -15.35
N ALA A 87 0.75 17.65 -14.50
CA ALA A 87 2.09 17.14 -14.80
C ALA A 87 2.10 16.07 -15.91
N THR A 88 1.05 15.24 -16.03
CA THR A 88 0.95 14.30 -17.17
C THR A 88 0.48 14.98 -18.45
N MET A 89 -0.46 15.94 -18.37
CA MET A 89 -0.85 16.81 -19.50
C MET A 89 0.34 17.56 -20.11
N ILE A 90 1.25 18.08 -19.27
CA ILE A 90 2.48 18.76 -19.72
C ILE A 90 3.47 17.81 -20.42
N GLN A 91 3.39 16.50 -20.18
CA GLN A 91 4.19 15.48 -20.86
C GLN A 91 3.56 14.99 -22.18
N GLY A 92 2.34 15.42 -22.51
CA GLY A 92 1.69 15.17 -23.82
C GLY A 92 0.94 13.84 -23.95
N ASP A 93 0.93 13.01 -22.91
CA ASP A 93 0.25 11.71 -22.89
C ASP A 93 -1.25 11.88 -22.57
N ALA A 94 -2.08 11.85 -23.61
CA ALA A 94 -3.54 11.88 -23.48
C ALA A 94 -4.14 10.57 -22.92
N SER A 95 -3.41 9.45 -22.94
CA SER A 95 -3.86 8.19 -22.35
C SER A 95 -3.88 8.28 -20.83
N SER A 96 -2.83 8.84 -20.20
CA SER A 96 -2.78 9.08 -18.75
C SER A 96 -4.00 9.83 -18.20
N VAL A 97 -4.55 10.78 -18.96
CA VAL A 97 -5.75 11.56 -18.57
C VAL A 97 -6.95 10.63 -18.42
N THR A 98 -7.11 9.70 -19.37
CA THR A 98 -8.17 8.70 -19.36
C THR A 98 -7.95 7.69 -18.24
N GLU A 99 -6.71 7.24 -18.03
CA GLU A 99 -6.36 6.31 -16.95
C GLU A 99 -6.58 6.92 -15.56
N ILE A 100 -6.26 8.20 -15.35
CA ILE A 100 -6.53 8.91 -14.09
C ILE A 100 -8.04 9.08 -13.89
N ALA A 101 -8.79 9.41 -14.95
CA ALA A 101 -10.25 9.54 -14.87
C ALA A 101 -10.91 8.21 -14.48
N THR A 102 -10.47 7.08 -15.06
CA THR A 102 -10.98 5.76 -14.66
C THR A 102 -10.51 5.34 -13.27
N LEU A 103 -9.26 5.65 -12.89
CA LEU A 103 -8.73 5.37 -11.55
C LEU A 103 -9.55 6.08 -10.46
N VAL A 104 -9.84 7.36 -10.67
CA VAL A 104 -10.74 8.15 -9.80
C VAL A 104 -12.15 7.55 -9.78
N GLY A 105 -12.68 7.11 -10.92
CA GLY A 105 -13.96 6.41 -11.01
C GLY A 105 -14.00 5.10 -10.19
N VAL A 106 -12.93 4.31 -10.21
CA VAL A 106 -12.80 3.08 -9.40
C VAL A 106 -12.71 3.38 -7.91
N ILE A 107 -11.94 4.40 -7.50
CA ILE A 107 -11.86 4.85 -6.10
C ILE A 107 -13.23 5.35 -5.61
N LEU A 108 -13.97 6.11 -6.44
CA LEU A 108 -15.32 6.57 -6.10
C LEU A 108 -16.33 5.42 -5.99
N LEU A 109 -16.23 4.39 -6.83
CA LEU A 109 -17.07 3.19 -6.73
C LEU A 109 -16.81 2.42 -5.43
N HIS A 110 -15.55 2.32 -5.01
CA HIS A 110 -15.14 1.70 -3.76
C HIS A 110 -15.76 2.42 -2.54
N GLU A 111 -15.59 3.74 -2.43
CA GLU A 111 -16.22 4.51 -1.35
C GLU A 111 -17.74 4.50 -1.38
N LEU A 112 -18.35 4.48 -2.57
CA LEU A 112 -19.79 4.39 -2.69
C LEU A 112 -20.30 3.07 -2.08
N GLY A 113 -19.54 1.99 -2.20
CA GLY A 113 -19.78 0.72 -1.52
C GLY A 113 -19.82 0.87 0.01
N HIS A 114 -18.80 1.50 0.60
CA HIS A 114 -18.80 1.81 2.03
C HIS A 114 -19.96 2.73 2.44
N ALA A 115 -20.20 3.82 1.71
CA ALA A 115 -21.21 4.83 2.02
C ALA A 115 -22.63 4.26 1.95
N VAL A 116 -22.94 3.43 0.94
CA VAL A 116 -24.22 2.72 0.82
C VAL A 116 -24.42 1.76 1.99
N ALA A 117 -23.38 1.01 2.39
CA ALA A 117 -23.46 0.12 3.55
C ALA A 117 -23.64 0.88 4.87
N MET A 118 -22.90 1.99 5.08
CA MET A 118 -23.06 2.86 6.24
C MET A 118 -24.47 3.46 6.33
N LEU A 119 -25.03 3.90 5.20
CA LEU A 119 -26.39 4.44 5.12
C LEU A 119 -27.43 3.35 5.42
N ALA A 120 -27.31 2.16 4.82
CA ALA A 120 -28.19 1.02 5.06
C ALA A 120 -28.18 0.57 6.54
N PHE A 121 -27.04 0.67 7.22
CA PHE A 121 -26.90 0.34 8.64
C PHE A 121 -27.10 1.53 9.60
N ARG A 122 -27.47 2.71 9.09
CA ARG A 122 -27.78 3.94 9.85
C ARG A 122 -26.62 4.46 10.72
N TYR A 123 -25.41 4.48 10.17
CA TYR A 123 -24.28 5.20 10.78
C TYR A 123 -24.58 6.70 10.89
N THR A 124 -24.07 7.36 11.93
CA THR A 124 -24.16 8.82 12.08
C THR A 124 -22.91 9.52 11.54
N ASP A 125 -23.03 10.80 11.14
CA ASP A 125 -21.92 11.63 10.65
C ASP A 125 -21.12 11.07 9.46
N VAL A 126 -21.73 10.21 8.63
CA VAL A 126 -21.10 9.60 7.43
C VAL A 126 -20.54 10.68 6.52
N ARG A 127 -19.23 10.65 6.31
CA ARG A 127 -18.46 11.59 5.50
C ARG A 127 -17.39 10.84 4.74
N VAL A 128 -17.40 10.98 3.41
CA VAL A 128 -16.26 10.61 2.57
C VAL A 128 -15.33 11.82 2.51
N PHE A 129 -14.09 11.66 2.98
CA PHE A 129 -13.00 12.60 2.75
C PHE A 129 -11.90 11.87 1.99
N PHE A 130 -11.02 12.58 1.28
CA PHE A 130 -10.00 11.93 0.44
C PHE A 130 -8.59 12.36 0.88
N ILE A 131 -7.75 11.34 1.10
CA ILE A 131 -6.38 11.44 1.57
C ILE A 131 -5.46 11.48 0.33
N PRO A 132 -4.70 12.57 0.10
CA PRO A 132 -3.74 12.62 -1.01
C PRO A 132 -2.83 11.39 -1.05
N LEU A 133 -2.62 10.83 -2.24
CA LEU A 133 -1.89 9.58 -2.54
C LEU A 133 -2.47 8.27 -2.00
N PHE A 134 -3.40 8.29 -1.03
CA PHE A 134 -4.01 7.07 -0.46
C PHE A 134 -5.45 6.81 -0.94
N GLY A 135 -6.03 7.73 -1.70
CA GLY A 135 -7.40 7.60 -2.22
C GLY A 135 -8.44 8.22 -1.28
N ALA A 136 -9.69 7.89 -1.53
CA ALA A 136 -10.79 8.34 -0.70
C ALA A 136 -10.92 7.48 0.58
N ALA A 137 -11.74 7.94 1.54
CA ALA A 137 -11.96 7.29 2.82
C ALA A 137 -13.29 7.71 3.46
N ALA A 138 -14.22 6.76 3.57
CA ALA A 138 -15.47 6.91 4.30
C ALA A 138 -15.27 6.74 5.80
N SER A 139 -15.75 7.71 6.59
CA SER A 139 -15.82 7.63 8.05
C SER A 139 -17.21 7.98 8.56
N GLY A 140 -17.66 7.29 9.60
CA GLY A 140 -18.96 7.51 10.24
C GLY A 140 -18.93 7.05 11.70
N ARG A 141 -19.60 7.79 12.58
CA ARG A 141 -19.71 7.47 14.00
C ARG A 141 -20.64 6.28 14.23
N ARG A 142 -20.23 5.42 15.16
CA ARG A 142 -20.86 4.13 15.45
C ARG A 142 -21.64 4.23 16.77
N HIS A 143 -22.93 4.53 16.72
CA HIS A 143 -23.81 4.45 17.88
C HIS A 143 -24.70 3.21 17.72
N GLY A 144 -24.61 2.24 18.62
CA GLY A 144 -25.45 1.02 18.64
C GLY A 144 -25.32 0.07 17.42
N VAL A 145 -24.33 0.24 16.55
CA VAL A 145 -24.18 -0.60 15.34
C VAL A 145 -23.51 -1.93 15.68
N ALA A 146 -24.29 -3.02 15.59
CA ALA A 146 -23.77 -4.38 15.79
C ALA A 146 -22.56 -4.70 14.89
N ARG A 147 -21.43 -5.11 15.48
CA ARG A 147 -20.12 -5.21 14.82
C ARG A 147 -20.05 -6.06 13.54
N TRP A 148 -20.92 -7.06 13.36
CA TRP A 148 -20.97 -7.80 12.08
C TRP A 148 -21.34 -6.89 10.89
N LYS A 149 -22.15 -5.84 11.13
CA LYS A 149 -22.46 -4.81 10.14
C LYS A 149 -21.23 -3.99 9.77
N GLN A 150 -20.35 -3.67 10.73
CA GLN A 150 -19.06 -3.03 10.45
C GLN A 150 -18.19 -3.91 9.55
N GLY A 151 -18.16 -5.22 9.79
CA GLY A 151 -17.47 -6.17 8.93
C GLY A 151 -18.01 -6.17 7.50
N LEU A 152 -19.34 -6.08 7.33
CA LEU A 152 -19.95 -5.90 6.02
C LEU A 152 -19.65 -4.53 5.39
N VAL A 153 -19.61 -3.43 6.13
CA VAL A 153 -19.19 -2.11 5.60
C VAL A 153 -17.77 -2.18 5.02
N LEU A 154 -16.83 -2.79 5.75
CA LEU A 154 -15.43 -2.99 5.31
C LEU A 154 -15.31 -3.92 4.10
N MET A 155 -16.30 -4.78 3.84
CA MET A 155 -16.34 -5.66 2.67
C MET A 155 -17.10 -5.07 1.48
N MET A 156 -18.05 -4.17 1.73
CA MET A 156 -18.87 -3.55 0.68
C MET A 156 -18.14 -2.51 -0.16
N GLY A 157 -17.01 -1.97 0.30
CA GLY A 157 -16.09 -1.21 -0.56
C GLY A 157 -15.35 -2.12 -1.56
N PRO A 158 -14.50 -3.05 -1.10
CA PRO A 158 -13.67 -3.86 -1.99
C PRO A 158 -14.43 -4.86 -2.86
N LEU A 159 -15.38 -5.61 -2.30
CA LEU A 159 -15.92 -6.79 -3.01
C LEU A 159 -16.71 -6.48 -4.29
N PRO A 160 -17.59 -5.45 -4.37
CA PRO A 160 -18.33 -5.17 -5.60
C PRO A 160 -17.40 -4.80 -6.77
N GLY A 161 -16.39 -3.97 -6.50
CA GLY A 161 -15.39 -3.59 -7.48
C GLY A 161 -14.50 -4.77 -7.90
N LEU A 162 -14.07 -5.59 -6.95
CA LEU A 162 -13.26 -6.78 -7.22
C LEU A 162 -14.02 -7.81 -8.08
N VAL A 163 -15.26 -8.13 -7.73
CA VAL A 163 -16.11 -9.09 -8.48
C VAL A 163 -16.35 -8.59 -9.90
N LEU A 164 -16.62 -7.29 -10.08
CA LEU A 164 -16.78 -6.69 -11.42
C LEU A 164 -15.49 -6.76 -12.23
N GLY A 165 -14.35 -6.37 -11.64
CA GLY A 165 -13.04 -6.42 -12.30
C GLY A 165 -12.66 -7.83 -12.74
N CYS A 166 -12.76 -8.80 -11.84
CA CYS A 166 -12.46 -10.20 -12.16
C CYS A 166 -13.42 -10.76 -13.23
N ALA A 167 -14.71 -10.44 -13.18
CA ALA A 167 -15.68 -10.88 -14.19
C ALA A 167 -15.40 -10.29 -15.59
N LEU A 168 -14.91 -9.04 -15.67
CA LEU A 168 -14.50 -8.40 -16.93
C LEU A 168 -13.22 -9.04 -17.50
N LEU A 169 -12.20 -9.28 -16.66
CA LEU A 169 -10.95 -9.94 -17.08
C LEU A 169 -11.22 -11.38 -17.56
N LEU A 170 -12.00 -12.16 -16.81
CA LEU A 170 -12.39 -13.53 -17.16
C LEU A 170 -13.27 -13.62 -18.42
N ARG A 171 -13.91 -12.52 -18.84
CA ARG A 171 -14.64 -12.41 -20.10
C ARG A 171 -13.72 -12.05 -21.29
N GLY A 172 -12.45 -11.71 -21.05
CA GLY A 172 -11.53 -11.26 -22.08
C GLY A 172 -11.76 -9.80 -22.49
N SER A 173 -11.98 -8.89 -21.53
CA SER A 173 -12.10 -7.46 -21.80
C SER A 173 -10.87 -6.87 -22.51
N ASP A 174 -11.09 -5.91 -23.40
CA ASP A 174 -10.10 -5.23 -24.22
C ASP A 174 -10.11 -3.70 -24.03
N GLY A 175 -9.09 -3.02 -24.57
CA GLY A 175 -8.95 -1.56 -24.54
C GLY A 175 -9.20 -0.92 -23.18
N LEU A 176 -10.01 0.14 -23.16
CA LEU A 176 -10.38 0.86 -21.94
C LEU A 176 -11.08 -0.03 -20.89
N VAL A 177 -11.84 -1.04 -21.33
CA VAL A 177 -12.53 -1.97 -20.41
C VAL A 177 -11.52 -2.87 -19.72
N HIS A 178 -10.44 -3.28 -20.39
CA HIS A 178 -9.32 -3.98 -19.78
C HIS A 178 -8.62 -3.12 -18.72
N THR A 179 -8.31 -1.85 -19.03
CA THR A 179 -7.68 -0.92 -18.07
C THR A 179 -8.56 -0.73 -16.83
N VAL A 180 -9.86 -0.48 -17.00
CA VAL A 180 -10.83 -0.37 -15.89
C VAL A 180 -10.89 -1.67 -15.09
N ALA A 181 -10.91 -2.84 -15.74
CA ALA A 181 -10.95 -4.13 -15.07
C ALA A 181 -9.68 -4.43 -14.25
N LEU A 182 -8.50 -4.09 -14.76
CA LEU A 182 -7.24 -4.15 -14.02
C LEU A 182 -7.22 -3.19 -12.82
N GLN A 183 -7.65 -1.93 -13.00
CA GLN A 183 -7.75 -0.95 -11.92
C GLN A 183 -8.73 -1.42 -10.82
N LEU A 184 -9.88 -1.99 -11.21
CA LEU A 184 -10.86 -2.59 -10.31
C LEU A 184 -10.25 -3.74 -9.49
N VAL A 185 -9.57 -4.70 -10.11
CA VAL A 185 -8.94 -5.79 -9.36
C VAL A 185 -7.82 -5.25 -8.46
N ALA A 186 -6.96 -4.37 -8.97
CA ALA A 186 -5.82 -3.83 -8.22
C ALA A 186 -6.24 -3.08 -6.96
N ILE A 187 -7.04 -2.01 -7.08
CA ILE A 187 -7.43 -1.16 -5.93
C ILE A 187 -8.14 -2.00 -4.87
N ASN A 188 -9.10 -2.82 -5.28
CA ASN A 188 -9.90 -3.59 -4.34
C ASN A 188 -9.12 -4.75 -3.69
N ALA A 189 -8.18 -5.38 -4.40
CA ALA A 189 -7.28 -6.36 -3.81
C ALA A 189 -6.25 -5.73 -2.86
N PHE A 190 -5.73 -4.52 -3.16
CA PHE A 190 -4.89 -3.77 -2.23
C PHE A 190 -5.65 -3.40 -0.96
N ASN A 191 -6.91 -2.96 -1.05
CA ASN A 191 -7.71 -2.64 0.13
C ASN A 191 -8.14 -3.90 0.92
N LEU A 192 -8.18 -5.08 0.31
CA LEU A 192 -8.30 -6.36 1.04
C LEU A 192 -7.02 -6.80 1.77
N LEU A 193 -5.87 -6.13 1.63
CA LEU A 193 -4.67 -6.54 2.34
C LEU A 193 -4.86 -6.43 3.87
N PRO A 194 -4.40 -7.42 4.66
CA PRO A 194 -4.59 -7.50 6.11
C PRO A 194 -3.66 -6.55 6.91
N ILE A 195 -3.40 -5.35 6.38
CA ILE A 195 -2.43 -4.36 6.88
C ILE A 195 -3.14 -3.02 7.03
N ALA A 196 -2.99 -2.33 8.16
CA ALA A 196 -3.53 -0.98 8.33
C ALA A 196 -2.74 0.02 7.46
N PRO A 197 -3.39 1.02 6.80
CA PRO A 197 -4.76 1.49 7.04
C PRO A 197 -5.87 0.78 6.26
N PHE A 198 -5.54 -0.16 5.36
CA PHE A 198 -6.49 -0.81 4.44
C PHE A 198 -7.64 -1.56 5.16
N ASP A 199 -8.76 -1.76 4.46
CA ASP A 199 -9.96 -2.42 5.00
C ASP A 199 -9.69 -3.82 5.52
N GLY A 200 -8.88 -4.61 4.81
CA GLY A 200 -8.47 -5.93 5.26
C GLY A 200 -7.75 -5.88 6.61
N GLY A 201 -6.93 -4.85 6.85
CA GLY A 201 -6.33 -4.58 8.15
C GLY A 201 -7.40 -4.29 9.21
N GLN A 202 -8.38 -3.46 8.91
CA GLN A 202 -9.51 -3.17 9.82
C GLN A 202 -10.41 -4.41 10.06
N LEU A 203 -10.55 -5.27 9.05
CA LEU A 203 -11.33 -6.50 9.10
C LEU A 203 -10.65 -7.56 9.96
N PHE A 204 -9.34 -7.75 9.82
CA PHE A 204 -8.57 -8.67 10.64
C PHE A 204 -8.50 -8.20 12.10
N ASN A 205 -8.43 -6.88 12.33
CA ASN A 205 -8.64 -6.30 13.66
C ASN A 205 -9.98 -6.75 14.26
N LEU A 206 -11.07 -6.59 13.51
CA LEU A 206 -12.43 -6.93 13.94
C LEU A 206 -12.64 -8.43 14.17
N VAL A 207 -12.19 -9.27 13.25
CA VAL A 207 -12.48 -10.72 13.17
C VAL A 207 -11.56 -11.56 14.06
N LEU A 208 -10.26 -11.25 14.08
CA LEU A 208 -9.20 -12.11 14.61
C LEU A 208 -8.43 -11.47 15.78
N PHE A 209 -7.91 -10.26 15.60
CA PHE A 209 -6.98 -9.66 16.56
C PHE A 209 -7.66 -9.18 17.84
N SER A 210 -8.93 -8.74 17.76
CA SER A 210 -9.78 -8.38 18.90
C SER A 210 -9.83 -9.43 20.02
N ARG A 211 -9.58 -10.71 19.68
CA ARG A 211 -9.48 -11.84 20.62
C ARG A 211 -8.11 -11.95 21.31
N HIS A 212 -7.00 -11.76 20.59
CA HIS A 212 -5.66 -12.06 21.10
C HIS A 212 -4.57 -11.10 20.57
N ARG A 213 -4.10 -10.19 21.43
CA ARG A 213 -2.97 -9.25 21.13
C ARG A 213 -1.70 -9.94 20.62
N HIS A 214 -1.46 -11.19 21.01
CA HIS A 214 -0.27 -11.95 20.62
C HIS A 214 -0.35 -12.44 19.17
N VAL A 215 -1.56 -12.81 18.71
CA VAL A 215 -1.82 -13.15 17.29
C VAL A 215 -1.67 -11.90 16.43
N GLU A 216 -2.14 -10.75 16.90
CA GLU A 216 -1.96 -9.47 16.22
C GLU A 216 -0.48 -9.10 16.04
N MET A 217 0.29 -9.10 17.13
CA MET A 217 1.71 -8.75 17.06
C MET A 217 2.51 -9.73 16.19
N ALA A 218 2.24 -11.04 16.29
CA ALA A 218 2.85 -12.05 15.43
C ALA A 218 2.49 -11.81 13.96
N PHE A 219 1.22 -11.50 13.66
CA PHE A 219 0.78 -11.21 12.31
C PHE A 219 1.46 -9.97 11.72
N LEU A 220 1.49 -8.86 12.47
CA LEU A 220 2.12 -7.61 12.02
C LEU A 220 3.63 -7.77 11.77
N ILE A 221 4.32 -8.59 12.57
CA ILE A 221 5.73 -8.97 12.34
C ILE A 221 5.86 -9.75 11.03
N VAL A 222 5.06 -10.80 10.83
CA VAL A 222 5.10 -11.62 9.60
C VAL A 222 4.76 -10.80 8.36
N ALA A 223 3.77 -9.91 8.43
CA ALA A 223 3.41 -9.01 7.33
C ALA A 223 4.53 -8.02 6.99
N ALA A 224 5.18 -7.41 7.99
CA ALA A 224 6.31 -6.51 7.76
C ALA A 224 7.51 -7.24 7.13
N LEU A 225 7.83 -8.45 7.62
CA LEU A 225 8.89 -9.29 7.06
C LEU A 225 8.56 -9.76 5.63
N ALA A 226 7.29 -10.08 5.33
CA ALA A 226 6.86 -10.43 3.98
C ALA A 226 7.01 -9.25 2.99
N VAL A 227 6.65 -8.04 3.39
CA VAL A 227 6.84 -6.82 2.58
C VAL A 227 8.33 -6.54 2.34
N ILE A 228 9.21 -6.77 3.33
CA ILE A 228 10.67 -6.70 3.14
C ILE A 228 11.16 -7.81 2.20
N GLY A 229 10.60 -9.02 2.28
CA GLY A 229 10.87 -10.11 1.33
C GLY A 229 10.52 -9.74 -0.11
N LEU A 230 9.37 -9.09 -0.33
CA LEU A 230 8.98 -8.53 -1.63
C LEU A 230 9.93 -7.42 -2.09
N ALA A 231 10.42 -6.57 -1.17
CA ALA A 231 11.41 -5.54 -1.49
C ALA A 231 12.71 -6.13 -2.04
N LEU A 232 13.20 -7.23 -1.44
CA LEU A 232 14.39 -7.94 -1.89
C LEU A 232 14.15 -8.68 -3.22
N LEU A 233 13.01 -9.35 -3.36
CA LEU A 233 12.64 -10.11 -4.57
C LEU A 233 12.49 -9.22 -5.80
N PHE A 234 11.71 -8.14 -5.68
CA PHE A 234 11.45 -7.18 -6.76
C PHE A 234 12.48 -6.05 -6.84
N LYS A 235 13.51 -6.05 -5.96
CA LYS A 235 14.55 -5.00 -5.85
C LYS A 235 13.96 -3.58 -5.70
N SER A 236 12.79 -3.48 -5.07
CA SER A 236 12.01 -2.25 -4.96
C SER A 236 12.25 -1.56 -3.63
N TRP A 237 12.88 -0.38 -3.67
CA TRP A 237 13.15 0.44 -2.49
C TRP A 237 11.86 0.87 -1.76
N LEU A 238 10.75 1.04 -2.50
CA LEU A 238 9.46 1.45 -1.97
C LEU A 238 8.89 0.42 -0.97
N PHE A 239 8.92 -0.87 -1.33
CA PHE A 239 8.53 -1.94 -0.41
C PHE A 239 9.50 -2.02 0.79
N GLY A 240 10.79 -1.73 0.59
CA GLY A 240 11.78 -1.72 1.68
C GLY A 240 11.48 -0.66 2.73
N VAL A 241 11.18 0.57 2.29
CA VAL A 241 10.76 1.68 3.17
C VAL A 241 9.43 1.38 3.86
N LEU A 242 8.46 0.81 3.14
CA LEU A 242 7.16 0.44 3.71
C LEU A 242 7.29 -0.64 4.80
N GLY A 243 8.04 -1.70 4.54
CA GLY A 243 8.27 -2.78 5.50
C GLY A 243 9.08 -2.33 6.73
N LEU A 244 10.07 -1.45 6.54
CA LEU A 244 10.80 -0.82 7.65
C LEU A 244 9.87 0.06 8.50
N PHE A 245 9.00 0.87 7.89
CA PHE A 245 8.03 1.68 8.61
C PHE A 245 7.05 0.81 9.41
N MET A 246 6.59 -0.31 8.84
CA MET A 246 5.78 -1.29 9.57
C MET A 246 6.51 -1.82 10.81
N LEU A 247 7.77 -2.26 10.68
CA LEU A 247 8.59 -2.71 11.83
C LEU A 247 8.74 -1.62 12.91
N LEU A 248 9.01 -0.38 12.51
CA LEU A 248 9.16 0.76 13.43
C LEU A 248 7.86 1.12 14.17
N SER A 249 6.69 0.77 13.62
CA SER A 249 5.39 0.97 14.28
C SER A 249 5.09 -0.04 15.41
N LEU A 250 5.73 -1.22 15.39
CA LEU A 250 5.42 -2.35 16.28
C LEU A 250 5.55 -2.02 17.79
N PRO A 251 6.56 -1.28 18.27
CA PRO A 251 6.67 -0.96 19.70
C PRO A 251 5.50 -0.11 20.19
N VAL A 252 5.09 0.89 19.41
CA VAL A 252 3.95 1.77 19.73
C VAL A 252 2.66 0.94 19.77
N ARG A 253 2.44 0.08 18.77
CA ARG A 253 1.27 -0.80 18.73
C ARG A 253 1.24 -1.76 19.93
N ARG A 254 2.38 -2.35 20.30
CA ARG A 254 2.50 -3.23 21.49
C ARG A 254 2.13 -2.48 22.78
N SER A 255 2.56 -1.23 22.95
CA SER A 255 2.23 -0.42 24.13
C SER A 255 0.74 -0.07 24.18
N VAL A 256 0.13 0.32 23.05
CA VAL A 256 -1.33 0.58 22.95
C VAL A 256 -2.13 -0.68 23.28
N LEU A 257 -1.73 -1.85 22.80
CA LEU A 257 -2.39 -3.13 23.11
C LEU A 257 -2.20 -3.57 24.57
N ALA A 258 -1.07 -3.22 25.20
CA ALA A 258 -0.87 -3.47 26.63
C ALA A 258 -1.78 -2.58 27.48
N ALA A 259 -1.79 -1.27 27.22
CA ALA A 259 -2.70 -0.28 27.81
C ALA A 259 -4.19 -0.67 27.67
N ALA A 260 -4.58 -1.10 26.48
CA ALA A 260 -5.94 -1.58 26.21
C ALA A 260 -6.27 -2.92 26.90
N THR A 261 -5.27 -3.68 27.34
CA THR A 261 -5.48 -4.90 28.14
C THR A 261 -5.65 -4.57 29.63
N GLU A 262 -4.90 -3.60 30.15
CA GLU A 262 -5.05 -3.05 31.51
C GLU A 262 -6.49 -2.53 31.73
N LEU A 263 -7.02 -1.80 30.76
CA LEU A 263 -8.37 -1.21 30.81
C LEU A 263 -9.52 -2.16 30.41
N LYS A 264 -9.24 -3.42 30.03
CA LYS A 264 -10.30 -4.38 29.63
C LYS A 264 -11.12 -4.91 30.81
N ALA A 265 -10.59 -4.82 32.04
CA ALA A 265 -11.33 -5.17 33.25
C ALA A 265 -12.49 -4.18 33.54
N ASP A 266 -12.32 -2.93 33.14
CA ASP A 266 -13.21 -1.80 33.50
C ASP A 266 -14.54 -1.82 32.72
N ASN A 267 -14.74 -2.76 31.79
CA ASN A 267 -15.96 -2.92 30.97
C ASN A 267 -16.43 -1.64 30.25
N LEU A 268 -15.47 -0.77 29.89
CA LEU A 268 -15.69 0.57 29.35
C LEU A 268 -16.77 0.62 28.24
N PRO A 269 -17.71 1.57 28.30
CA PRO A 269 -18.65 1.89 27.22
C PRO A 269 -17.98 2.09 25.85
N GLU A 270 -18.73 1.84 24.77
CA GLU A 270 -18.22 1.93 23.39
C GLU A 270 -18.21 3.38 22.85
N ASP A 271 -19.04 4.27 23.39
CA ASP A 271 -18.96 5.72 23.15
C ASP A 271 -18.07 6.38 24.22
N PRO A 272 -16.99 7.11 23.85
CA PRO A 272 -16.23 7.96 24.77
C PRO A 272 -17.06 8.90 25.66
N ARG A 273 -18.29 9.24 25.24
CA ARG A 273 -19.21 10.16 25.93
C ARG A 273 -20.01 9.48 27.05
N GLU A 274 -20.11 8.16 27.02
CA GLU A 274 -20.74 7.35 28.06
C GLU A 274 -19.75 7.01 29.20
N LEU A 275 -18.44 7.25 29.00
CA LEU A 275 -17.42 7.09 30.04
C LEU A 275 -17.66 8.06 31.20
N ASP A 276 -17.59 7.56 32.44
CA ASP A 276 -17.58 8.41 33.64
C ASP A 276 -16.23 9.12 33.84
N GLU A 277 -16.16 10.05 34.80
CA GLU A 277 -14.94 10.83 35.08
C GLU A 277 -13.77 9.96 35.57
N PRO A 278 -13.94 9.03 36.55
CA PRO A 278 -12.93 8.02 36.90
C PRO A 278 -12.40 7.21 35.70
N GLN A 279 -13.27 6.74 34.81
CA GLN A 279 -12.90 5.99 33.61
C GLN A 279 -12.09 6.86 32.63
N ARG A 280 -12.47 8.12 32.43
CA ARG A 280 -11.69 9.07 31.60
C ARG A 280 -10.31 9.32 32.21
N ARG A 281 -10.20 9.44 33.54
CA ARG A 281 -8.93 9.56 34.27
C ARG A 281 -8.08 8.29 34.18
N ARG A 282 -8.68 7.10 34.29
CA ARG A 282 -8.01 5.80 34.03
C ARG A 282 -7.42 5.74 32.63
N VAL A 283 -8.20 6.07 31.59
CA VAL A 283 -7.72 6.11 30.20
C VAL A 283 -6.55 7.09 30.05
N PHE A 284 -6.63 8.29 30.64
CA PHE A 284 -5.54 9.27 30.58
C PHE A 284 -4.27 8.80 31.33
N GLY A 285 -4.40 8.33 32.56
CA GLY A 285 -3.28 7.83 33.36
C GLY A 285 -2.55 6.67 32.68
N VAL A 286 -3.28 5.77 32.00
CA VAL A 286 -2.68 4.69 31.21
C VAL A 286 -1.97 5.22 29.96
N ILE A 287 -2.50 6.20 29.21
CA ILE A 287 -1.74 6.79 28.09
C ILE A 287 -0.51 7.56 28.57
N TRP A 288 -0.55 8.20 29.74
CA TRP A 288 0.56 8.97 30.30
C TRP A 288 1.82 8.13 30.55
N LYS A 289 1.63 6.85 30.93
CA LYS A 289 2.68 5.83 31.08
C LYS A 289 3.37 5.48 29.75
N ILE A 290 2.62 5.39 28.65
CA ILE A 290 3.12 4.87 27.35
C ILE A 290 3.49 5.96 26.32
N MET A 291 3.01 7.20 26.50
CA MET A 291 3.17 8.29 25.55
C MET A 291 4.56 8.96 25.68
N SER A 292 5.31 9.02 24.57
CA SER A 292 6.62 9.68 24.54
C SER A 292 6.52 11.18 24.86
N VAL A 293 7.47 11.70 25.64
CA VAL A 293 7.47 13.06 26.23
C VAL A 293 7.18 14.18 25.22
N GLN A 294 7.65 14.07 23.97
CA GLN A 294 7.37 15.01 22.88
C GLN A 294 5.88 15.23 22.53
N TRP A 295 4.97 14.38 23.04
CA TRP A 295 3.52 14.50 22.87
C TRP A 295 2.77 14.94 24.13
N ARG A 296 3.47 15.17 25.26
CA ARG A 296 2.93 15.92 26.40
C ARG A 296 2.75 17.39 26.01
N GLY A 297 1.82 18.08 26.65
CA GLY A 297 1.34 19.42 26.31
C GLY A 297 0.60 19.54 24.98
N LYS A 298 0.19 18.43 24.34
CA LYS A 298 -0.39 18.39 22.99
C LYS A 298 -1.74 17.64 22.97
N PRO A 299 -2.84 18.31 23.35
CA PRO A 299 -4.12 17.66 23.64
C PRO A 299 -4.72 16.88 22.47
N VAL A 300 -4.42 17.24 21.22
CA VAL A 300 -4.92 16.53 20.03
C VAL A 300 -4.23 15.16 19.86
N GLN A 301 -2.91 15.09 20.08
CA GLN A 301 -2.17 13.83 20.04
C GLN A 301 -2.48 12.95 21.25
N GLN A 302 -2.70 13.57 22.41
CA GLN A 302 -3.18 12.89 23.62
C GLN A 302 -4.56 12.27 23.37
N ALA A 303 -5.54 13.05 22.91
CA ALA A 303 -6.87 12.56 22.56
C ALA A 303 -6.85 11.44 21.51
N ALA A 304 -6.03 11.56 20.45
CA ALA A 304 -5.88 10.50 19.44
C ALA A 304 -5.25 9.20 20.00
N THR A 305 -4.47 9.31 21.08
CA THR A 305 -3.90 8.14 21.79
C THR A 305 -4.92 7.56 22.78
N MET A 306 -5.70 8.41 23.47
CA MET A 306 -6.85 7.99 24.28
C MET A 306 -7.87 7.24 23.42
N GLU A 307 -8.19 7.74 22.22
CA GLU A 307 -9.07 7.09 21.26
C GLU A 307 -8.54 5.72 20.83
N GLN A 308 -7.25 5.60 20.48
CA GLN A 308 -6.67 4.30 20.12
C GLN A 308 -6.70 3.28 21.26
N VAL A 309 -6.45 3.70 22.50
CA VAL A 309 -6.47 2.82 23.68
C VAL A 309 -7.90 2.47 24.09
N HIS A 310 -8.80 3.45 24.23
CA HIS A 310 -10.22 3.23 24.54
C HIS A 310 -10.91 2.37 23.48
N ALA A 311 -10.76 2.71 22.20
CA ALA A 311 -11.35 1.95 21.09
C ALA A 311 -10.66 0.61 20.82
N SER A 312 -9.62 0.24 21.60
CA SER A 312 -9.06 -1.12 21.68
C SER A 312 -9.50 -1.86 22.95
N ALA A 313 -9.70 -1.15 24.07
CA ALA A 313 -10.18 -1.70 25.34
C ALA A 313 -11.66 -2.10 25.26
N SER A 314 -12.53 -1.22 24.73
CA SER A 314 -13.96 -1.44 24.56
C SER A 314 -14.32 -2.46 23.46
N GLN A 315 -13.33 -3.07 22.78
CA GLN A 315 -13.57 -4.07 21.74
C GLN A 315 -14.04 -5.41 22.32
N ARG A 316 -15.35 -5.63 22.21
CA ARG A 316 -15.98 -6.96 22.28
C ARG A 316 -15.79 -7.67 20.92
N PRO A 317 -15.25 -8.90 20.88
CA PRO A 317 -15.02 -9.60 19.60
C PRO A 317 -16.34 -9.99 18.91
N LEU A 318 -16.28 -10.28 17.61
CA LEU A 318 -17.40 -10.87 16.86
C LEU A 318 -17.81 -12.23 17.43
N SER A 319 -19.08 -12.64 17.25
CA SER A 319 -19.46 -14.05 17.41
C SER A 319 -18.63 -14.93 16.49
N VAL A 320 -18.37 -16.18 16.88
CA VAL A 320 -17.52 -17.10 16.11
C VAL A 320 -18.06 -17.27 14.69
N ASP A 321 -19.37 -17.44 14.54
CA ASP A 321 -20.03 -17.64 13.24
C ASP A 321 -19.89 -16.42 12.33
N ALA A 322 -20.00 -15.20 12.88
CA ALA A 322 -19.79 -13.96 12.12
C ALA A 322 -18.31 -13.80 11.71
N SER A 323 -17.37 -14.13 12.61
CA SER A 323 -15.93 -14.17 12.30
C SER A 323 -15.62 -15.17 11.17
N VAL A 324 -16.21 -16.36 11.20
CA VAL A 324 -16.05 -17.39 10.16
C VAL A 324 -16.67 -16.96 8.84
N ALA A 325 -17.89 -16.45 8.83
CA ALA A 325 -18.58 -16.02 7.61
C ALA A 325 -17.84 -14.87 6.90
N ILE A 326 -17.37 -13.88 7.66
CA ILE A 326 -16.60 -12.75 7.13
C ILE A 326 -15.20 -13.19 6.69
N GLY A 327 -14.55 -14.11 7.43
CA GLY A 327 -13.27 -14.69 7.03
C GLY A 327 -13.37 -15.49 5.73
N ALA A 328 -14.42 -16.30 5.56
CA ALA A 328 -14.68 -17.04 4.32
C ALA A 328 -14.94 -16.10 3.13
N LEU A 329 -15.65 -14.99 3.36
CA LEU A 329 -15.90 -13.97 2.33
C LEU A 329 -14.60 -13.26 1.90
N TRP A 330 -13.71 -12.96 2.84
CA TRP A 330 -12.38 -12.42 2.54
C TRP A 330 -11.51 -13.43 1.76
N ILE A 331 -11.50 -14.70 2.16
CA ILE A 331 -10.81 -15.78 1.42
C ILE A 331 -11.35 -15.89 -0.01
N ALA A 332 -12.66 -15.85 -0.21
CA ALA A 332 -13.27 -15.88 -1.53
C ALA A 332 -12.83 -14.71 -2.42
N GLY A 333 -12.69 -13.50 -1.84
CA GLY A 333 -12.10 -12.35 -2.52
C GLY A 333 -10.64 -12.61 -2.95
N VAL A 334 -9.79 -13.06 -2.03
CA VAL A 334 -8.37 -13.36 -2.33
C VAL A 334 -8.21 -14.45 -3.39
N VAL A 335 -9.02 -15.51 -3.34
CA VAL A 335 -9.04 -16.58 -4.36
C VAL A 335 -9.49 -16.04 -5.72
N LEU A 336 -10.52 -15.19 -5.76
CA LEU A 336 -10.99 -14.58 -7.01
C LEU A 336 -9.94 -13.63 -7.62
N THR A 337 -9.21 -12.87 -6.79
CA THR A 337 -8.03 -12.09 -7.23
C THR A 337 -6.96 -13.00 -7.83
N ALA A 338 -6.60 -14.09 -7.16
CA ALA A 338 -5.55 -15.00 -7.63
C ALA A 338 -5.91 -15.66 -8.98
N ILE A 339 -7.17 -16.06 -9.16
CA ILE A 339 -7.69 -16.59 -10.43
C ILE A 339 -7.57 -15.53 -11.54
N ALA A 340 -8.04 -14.30 -11.30
CA ALA A 340 -7.97 -13.23 -12.29
C ALA A 340 -6.52 -12.88 -12.67
N VAL A 341 -5.63 -12.75 -11.67
CA VAL A 341 -4.20 -12.49 -11.89
C VAL A 341 -3.53 -13.62 -12.66
N SER A 342 -3.84 -14.89 -12.38
CA SER A 342 -3.37 -16.02 -13.21
C SER A 342 -3.82 -15.85 -14.65
N THR A 343 -5.12 -15.66 -14.91
CA THR A 343 -5.61 -15.54 -16.30
C THR A 343 -5.00 -14.36 -17.07
N VAL A 344 -4.67 -13.24 -16.41
CA VAL A 344 -3.93 -12.12 -17.02
C VAL A 344 -2.46 -12.46 -17.26
N TYR A 345 -1.82 -13.20 -16.35
CA TYR A 345 -0.44 -13.68 -16.53
C TYR A 345 -0.36 -14.70 -17.67
N ASP A 346 -1.24 -15.71 -17.67
CA ASP A 346 -1.33 -16.75 -18.68
C ASP A 346 -1.64 -16.14 -20.07
N ALA A 347 -2.54 -15.16 -20.16
CA ALA A 347 -2.83 -14.43 -21.41
C ALA A 347 -1.69 -13.49 -21.87
N ARG A 348 -0.73 -13.15 -21.00
CA ARG A 348 0.49 -12.41 -21.36
C ARG A 348 1.65 -13.32 -21.76
N ASN A 349 1.72 -14.52 -21.18
CA ASN A 349 2.90 -15.40 -21.21
C ASN A 349 2.72 -16.71 -21.99
N THR A 350 1.54 -16.99 -22.55
CA THR A 350 1.28 -18.18 -23.38
C THR A 350 0.96 -17.83 -24.83
N ASP A 351 1.22 -18.77 -25.74
CA ASP A 351 0.79 -18.72 -27.15
C ASP A 351 -0.74 -19.00 -27.31
N ALA A 352 -1.56 -18.52 -26.38
CA ALA A 352 -3.01 -18.64 -26.45
C ALA A 352 -3.53 -18.03 -27.77
N PRO A 353 -4.46 -18.70 -28.49
CA PRO A 353 -4.97 -18.19 -29.75
C PRO A 353 -5.66 -16.83 -29.60
N LEU A 354 -4.96 -15.76 -29.97
CA LEU A 354 -5.54 -14.42 -30.05
C LEU A 354 -6.69 -14.39 -31.06
N PRO A 355 -7.75 -13.57 -30.83
CA PRO A 355 -8.82 -13.39 -31.79
C PRO A 355 -8.24 -12.94 -33.15
N PRO A 356 -8.76 -13.44 -34.28
CA PRO A 356 -8.11 -13.33 -35.58
C PRO A 356 -7.84 -11.86 -35.96
N ALA A 357 -6.56 -11.51 -36.08
CA ALA A 357 -6.07 -10.18 -36.39
C ALA A 357 -6.74 -9.62 -37.66
N GLN A 358 -7.34 -8.44 -37.54
CA GLN A 358 -7.97 -7.73 -38.65
C GLN A 358 -6.91 -6.89 -39.38
N TRP A 359 -6.01 -7.60 -40.07
CA TRP A 359 -4.92 -6.99 -40.83
C TRP A 359 -5.45 -6.02 -41.89
N GLN A 360 -5.21 -4.73 -41.67
CA GLN A 360 -5.53 -3.66 -42.60
C GLN A 360 -4.28 -2.80 -42.85
N ARG A 361 -4.23 -2.16 -44.02
CA ARG A 361 -3.16 -1.21 -44.35
C ARG A 361 -3.57 0.19 -43.96
N TYR A 362 -2.74 0.80 -43.12
CA TYR A 362 -2.88 2.17 -42.66
C TYR A 362 -1.85 3.06 -43.35
N TYR A 363 -2.25 4.32 -43.57
CA TYR A 363 -1.42 5.40 -44.07
C TYR A 363 -1.42 6.49 -43.00
N ASN A 364 -0.30 7.17 -42.76
CA ASN A 364 -0.30 8.36 -41.92
C ASN A 364 -1.07 9.51 -42.58
N VAL A 365 -1.48 10.51 -41.80
CA VAL A 365 -2.20 11.71 -42.32
C VAL A 365 -1.50 12.36 -43.52
N ALA A 366 -0.17 12.42 -43.52
CA ALA A 366 0.63 13.00 -44.61
C ALA A 366 0.82 12.06 -45.83
N ARG A 367 0.38 10.80 -45.75
CA ARG A 367 0.54 9.73 -46.75
C ARG A 367 1.98 9.47 -47.21
N THR A 368 2.98 9.77 -46.39
CA THR A 368 4.41 9.53 -46.71
C THR A 368 4.84 8.07 -46.50
N PHE A 369 4.03 7.28 -45.78
CA PHE A 369 4.27 5.84 -45.63
C PHE A 369 2.96 5.05 -45.48
N SER A 370 3.04 3.75 -45.69
CA SER A 370 1.99 2.79 -45.33
C SER A 370 2.54 1.58 -44.56
N VAL A 371 1.69 0.97 -43.74
CA VAL A 371 2.03 -0.20 -42.90
C VAL A 371 0.79 -1.05 -42.67
N GLU A 372 0.93 -2.37 -42.61
CA GLU A 372 -0.15 -3.27 -42.18
C GLU A 372 -0.08 -3.51 -40.68
N LEU A 373 -1.20 -3.33 -39.98
CA LEU A 373 -1.31 -3.55 -38.53
C LEU A 373 -2.49 -4.50 -38.24
N PRO A 374 -2.42 -5.32 -37.17
CA PRO A 374 -3.44 -6.34 -36.84
C PRO A 374 -4.72 -5.78 -36.20
N ALA A 375 -4.72 -4.49 -35.84
CA ALA A 375 -5.81 -3.74 -35.25
C ALA A 375 -5.73 -2.27 -35.69
N GLN A 376 -6.81 -1.51 -35.50
CA GLN A 376 -6.85 -0.07 -35.80
C GLN A 376 -5.84 0.69 -34.94
N PRO A 377 -4.92 1.48 -35.54
CA PRO A 377 -3.98 2.29 -34.77
C PRO A 377 -4.63 3.56 -34.24
N ILE A 378 -4.02 4.06 -33.17
CA ILE A 378 -4.15 5.42 -32.66
C ILE A 378 -2.92 6.18 -33.16
N GLU A 379 -3.11 7.32 -33.84
CA GLU A 379 -2.02 8.29 -34.00
C GLU A 379 -1.81 8.99 -32.65
N ALA A 380 -0.59 8.91 -32.12
CA ALA A 380 -0.24 9.43 -30.82
C ALA A 380 0.54 10.74 -30.96
N THR A 381 0.24 11.71 -30.11
CA THR A 381 0.87 13.04 -30.09
C THR A 381 2.22 13.07 -29.37
N GLU A 382 2.74 11.91 -28.96
CA GLU A 382 4.01 11.79 -28.26
C GLU A 382 5.21 11.83 -29.23
N PRO A 383 6.35 12.41 -28.80
CA PRO A 383 7.58 12.37 -29.59
C PRO A 383 8.19 10.96 -29.68
N ALA A 384 7.71 10.00 -28.89
CA ALA A 384 8.28 8.65 -28.76
C ALA A 384 7.65 7.63 -29.73
N VAL A 385 6.33 7.65 -29.95
CA VAL A 385 5.66 6.80 -30.94
C VAL A 385 4.55 7.63 -31.58
N HIS A 386 4.48 7.65 -32.91
CA HIS A 386 3.57 8.53 -33.65
C HIS A 386 2.33 7.79 -34.18
N LEU A 387 2.44 6.48 -34.43
CA LEU A 387 1.35 5.59 -34.80
C LEU A 387 1.48 4.30 -33.97
N ALA A 388 0.45 3.88 -33.23
CA ALA A 388 0.48 2.70 -32.39
C ALA A 388 -0.81 1.87 -32.48
N ALA A 389 -0.69 0.55 -32.62
CA ALA A 389 -1.80 -0.42 -32.58
C ALA A 389 -1.51 -1.54 -31.57
N THR A 390 -2.51 -1.92 -30.78
CA THR A 390 -2.40 -2.99 -29.78
C THR A 390 -3.34 -4.13 -30.15
N TRP A 391 -2.85 -5.36 -30.13
CA TRP A 391 -3.64 -6.57 -30.39
C TRP A 391 -3.25 -7.66 -29.38
N GLY A 392 -4.18 -7.99 -28.48
CA GLY A 392 -3.90 -8.89 -27.36
C GLY A 392 -2.82 -8.35 -26.43
N ASN A 393 -1.83 -9.18 -26.12
CA ASN A 393 -0.65 -8.84 -25.30
C ASN A 393 0.49 -8.15 -26.10
N ARG A 394 0.21 -7.64 -27.29
CA ARG A 394 1.23 -7.23 -28.28
C ARG A 394 1.00 -5.80 -28.77
N GLN A 395 2.06 -5.03 -28.91
CA GLN A 395 2.01 -3.63 -29.33
C GLN A 395 2.88 -3.42 -30.56
N TYR A 396 2.36 -2.70 -31.55
CA TYR A 396 3.02 -2.42 -32.82
C TYR A 396 2.97 -0.93 -33.07
N GLY A 397 3.98 -0.36 -33.72
CA GLY A 397 3.98 1.08 -34.00
C GLY A 397 5.04 1.56 -34.97
N VAL A 398 4.92 2.83 -35.32
CA VAL A 398 5.84 3.57 -36.17
C VAL A 398 6.20 4.89 -35.48
N MET A 399 7.49 5.17 -35.44
CA MET A 399 8.10 6.44 -35.08
C MET A 399 8.67 7.06 -36.36
N TRP A 400 8.60 8.37 -36.52
CA TRP A 400 9.34 9.06 -37.58
C TRP A 400 9.91 10.38 -37.08
N ALA A 401 10.97 10.86 -37.72
CA ALA A 401 11.61 12.13 -37.41
C ALA A 401 12.21 12.77 -38.67
N ALA A 402 12.16 14.09 -38.78
CA ALA A 402 12.90 14.81 -39.81
C ALA A 402 14.40 14.78 -39.48
N ILE A 403 15.19 14.16 -40.36
CA ILE A 403 16.63 13.93 -40.20
C ILE A 403 17.35 14.41 -41.48
N PRO A 404 18.30 15.36 -41.40
CA PRO A 404 19.09 15.79 -42.57
C PRO A 404 19.72 14.61 -43.32
N GLN A 405 19.73 14.65 -44.66
CA GLN A 405 20.16 13.51 -45.47
C GLN A 405 21.64 13.13 -45.24
N ASP A 406 22.48 14.13 -44.98
CA ASP A 406 23.88 14.01 -44.60
C ASP A 406 24.08 13.38 -43.21
N ALA A 407 23.14 13.59 -42.28
CA ALA A 407 23.14 12.99 -40.94
C ALA A 407 22.44 11.61 -40.86
N MET A 408 21.88 11.11 -41.96
CA MET A 408 20.97 9.96 -41.95
C MET A 408 21.64 8.65 -41.49
N GLU A 409 22.86 8.35 -41.96
CA GLU A 409 23.55 7.10 -41.60
C GLU A 409 24.07 7.10 -40.16
N ASP A 410 24.58 8.23 -39.66
CA ASP A 410 24.93 8.39 -38.25
C ASP A 410 23.70 8.31 -37.33
N TRP A 411 22.55 8.85 -37.77
CA TRP A 411 21.28 8.69 -37.07
C TRP A 411 20.83 7.22 -37.04
N LYS A 412 20.85 6.50 -38.18
CA LYS A 412 20.53 5.06 -38.24
C LYS A 412 21.39 4.27 -37.27
N LYS A 413 22.71 4.49 -37.29
CA LYS A 413 23.66 3.84 -36.37
C LYS A 413 23.34 4.14 -34.91
N SER A 414 23.12 5.41 -34.57
CA SER A 414 22.75 5.82 -33.20
C SER A 414 21.42 5.21 -32.74
N ALA A 415 20.44 5.07 -33.64
CA ALA A 415 19.16 4.43 -33.34
C ALA A 415 19.32 2.91 -33.08
N VAL A 416 20.15 2.21 -33.85
CA VAL A 416 20.48 0.79 -33.62
C VAL A 416 21.16 0.60 -32.26
N GLU A 417 22.15 1.44 -31.93
CA GLU A 417 22.87 1.40 -30.65
C GLU A 417 21.94 1.70 -29.45
N LYS A 418 21.05 2.70 -29.58
CA LYS A 418 20.06 3.06 -28.54
C LYS A 418 18.96 2.00 -28.34
N ALA A 419 18.63 1.22 -29.36
CA ALA A 419 17.62 0.18 -29.29
C ALA A 419 18.13 -1.14 -28.65
N ALA A 420 19.44 -1.42 -28.73
CA ALA A 420 20.05 -2.67 -28.26
C ALA A 420 21.01 -2.58 -27.04
N PRO A 421 20.91 -1.63 -26.08
CA PRO A 421 21.95 -1.40 -25.07
C PRO A 421 22.08 -2.52 -24.03
N LYS A 422 21.07 -3.40 -23.89
CA LYS A 422 21.04 -4.54 -22.95
C LYS A 422 20.35 -5.78 -23.51
N GLY A 423 19.98 -5.80 -24.80
CA GLY A 423 19.22 -6.89 -25.41
C GLY A 423 20.10 -7.87 -26.19
N VAL A 424 19.69 -9.14 -26.25
CA VAL A 424 20.33 -10.16 -27.10
C VAL A 424 19.69 -10.12 -28.48
N ARG A 425 20.48 -9.85 -29.53
CA ARG A 425 20.04 -9.92 -30.93
C ARG A 425 19.88 -11.38 -31.35
N LEU A 426 18.67 -11.76 -31.77
CA LEU A 426 18.28 -13.15 -32.04
C LEU A 426 18.36 -13.51 -33.52
N ARG A 427 17.75 -12.70 -34.40
CA ARG A 427 17.78 -12.90 -35.86
C ARG A 427 17.77 -11.56 -36.60
N ASP A 428 18.34 -11.57 -37.79
CA ASP A 428 18.31 -10.46 -38.73
C ASP A 428 17.24 -10.70 -39.80
N ILE A 429 16.55 -9.63 -40.18
CA ILE A 429 15.44 -9.65 -41.13
C ILE A 429 15.97 -9.09 -42.44
N ALA A 430 16.29 -9.98 -43.39
CA ALA A 430 16.70 -9.56 -44.73
C ALA A 430 15.57 -8.79 -45.44
N LEU A 431 15.89 -7.60 -45.92
CA LEU A 431 15.06 -6.70 -46.73
C LEU A 431 15.81 -6.35 -48.02
N THR A 432 15.08 -6.04 -49.09
CA THR A 432 15.65 -5.66 -50.40
C THR A 432 16.18 -4.23 -50.43
N ASP A 433 15.58 -3.38 -49.61
CA ASP A 433 15.86 -1.96 -49.49
C ASP A 433 16.83 -1.77 -48.31
N SER A 434 17.74 -0.81 -48.36
CA SER A 434 18.91 -0.68 -47.46
C SER A 434 18.60 -0.16 -46.04
N ASP A 435 17.63 -0.82 -45.40
CA ASP A 435 17.20 -0.63 -44.02
C ASP A 435 17.77 -1.72 -43.11
N VAL A 436 17.94 -1.40 -41.83
CA VAL A 436 18.43 -2.34 -40.82
C VAL A 436 17.24 -2.91 -40.04
N ALA A 437 16.98 -4.21 -40.18
CA ALA A 437 15.88 -4.88 -39.48
C ALA A 437 16.33 -6.16 -38.76
N PHE A 438 15.86 -6.35 -37.52
CA PHE A 438 16.25 -7.46 -36.64
C PHE A 438 15.26 -7.68 -35.49
N VAL A 439 15.44 -8.78 -34.77
CA VAL A 439 14.72 -9.11 -33.52
C VAL A 439 15.72 -9.13 -32.36
N ILE A 440 15.41 -8.43 -31.27
CA ILE A 440 16.12 -8.55 -29.98
C ILE A 440 15.20 -9.17 -28.92
N LYS A 441 15.80 -9.80 -27.91
CA LYS A 441 15.15 -10.12 -26.63
C LYS A 441 15.77 -9.29 -25.51
N GLN A 442 14.93 -8.57 -24.77
CA GLN A 442 15.33 -7.76 -23.62
C GLN A 442 15.44 -8.60 -22.33
N PRO A 443 16.14 -8.11 -21.29
CA PRO A 443 16.37 -8.87 -20.05
C PRO A 443 15.12 -9.21 -19.22
N ASP A 444 14.01 -8.50 -19.44
CA ASP A 444 12.68 -8.76 -18.87
C ASP A 444 11.92 -9.88 -19.59
N GLY A 445 12.43 -10.33 -20.75
CA GLY A 445 11.81 -11.33 -21.62
C GLY A 445 11.12 -10.75 -22.86
N LEU A 446 10.99 -9.42 -22.99
CA LEU A 446 10.30 -8.79 -24.12
C LEU A 446 11.06 -9.02 -25.43
N TYR A 447 10.38 -9.58 -26.43
CA TYR A 447 10.84 -9.66 -27.80
C TYR A 447 10.45 -8.36 -28.51
N VAL A 448 11.43 -7.74 -29.18
CA VAL A 448 11.24 -6.51 -29.96
C VAL A 448 11.74 -6.77 -31.37
N THR A 449 10.81 -6.85 -32.30
CA THR A 449 11.06 -6.86 -33.75
C THR A 449 11.10 -5.42 -34.24
N MET A 450 12.13 -5.03 -34.97
CA MET A 450 12.33 -3.63 -35.36
C MET A 450 12.92 -3.50 -36.77
N ARG A 451 12.55 -2.42 -37.47
CA ARG A 451 13.18 -1.93 -38.70
C ARG A 451 13.50 -0.45 -38.55
N ILE A 452 14.77 -0.10 -38.74
CA ILE A 452 15.25 1.28 -38.82
C ILE A 452 15.59 1.57 -40.27
N GLY A 453 14.94 2.58 -40.83
CA GLY A 453 15.11 3.01 -42.22
C GLY A 453 15.10 4.52 -42.35
N GLY A 454 15.34 5.03 -43.56
CA GLY A 454 15.36 6.48 -43.77
C GLY A 454 15.36 6.86 -45.24
N ARG A 455 14.56 7.87 -45.60
CA ARG A 455 14.32 8.30 -46.97
C ARG A 455 13.96 9.79 -47.01
N GLU A 456 14.48 10.50 -48.02
CA GLU A 456 14.04 11.87 -48.38
C GLU A 456 14.00 12.86 -47.20
N GLY A 457 14.97 12.75 -46.27
CA GLY A 457 15.08 13.61 -45.09
C GLY A 457 14.18 13.21 -43.91
N THR A 458 13.57 12.03 -43.93
CA THR A 458 12.81 11.46 -42.81
C THR A 458 13.39 10.09 -42.40
N GLY A 459 13.76 9.96 -41.13
CA GLY A 459 14.11 8.68 -40.51
C GLY A 459 12.88 7.99 -39.93
N TYR A 460 12.82 6.66 -40.04
CA TYR A 460 11.69 5.84 -39.61
C TYR A 460 12.15 4.70 -38.70
N ILE A 461 11.39 4.44 -37.63
CA ILE A 461 11.56 3.26 -36.77
C ILE A 461 10.21 2.55 -36.68
N VAL A 462 10.13 1.36 -37.26
CA VAL A 462 8.96 0.47 -37.17
C VAL A 462 9.25 -0.58 -36.11
N VAL A 463 8.32 -0.79 -35.18
CA VAL A 463 8.51 -1.68 -34.03
C VAL A 463 7.30 -2.58 -33.79
N GLY A 464 7.55 -3.81 -33.36
CA GLY A 464 6.55 -4.76 -32.86
C GLY A 464 7.08 -5.45 -31.62
N THR A 465 6.35 -5.36 -30.51
CA THR A 465 6.74 -5.89 -29.20
C THR A 465 5.75 -6.95 -28.71
N ALA A 466 6.29 -8.04 -28.16
CA ALA A 466 5.52 -9.14 -27.56
C ALA A 466 6.40 -9.88 -26.54
N TYR A 467 5.82 -10.56 -25.56
CA TYR A 467 6.59 -11.41 -24.61
C TYR A 467 6.88 -12.82 -25.15
N ILE A 468 6.66 -13.03 -26.46
CA ILE A 468 6.85 -14.26 -27.24
C ILE A 468 7.49 -13.92 -28.60
N ASP A 469 8.14 -14.88 -29.26
CA ASP A 469 8.74 -14.68 -30.59
C ASP A 469 7.66 -14.67 -31.68
N ASP A 470 7.11 -13.49 -31.96
CA ASP A 470 5.89 -13.31 -32.75
C ASP A 470 6.14 -13.04 -34.26
N PRO A 471 5.68 -13.92 -35.17
CA PRO A 471 5.69 -13.68 -36.62
C PRO A 471 4.92 -12.43 -37.06
N ALA A 472 3.91 -11.95 -36.31
CA ALA A 472 3.19 -10.73 -36.65
C ALA A 472 4.06 -9.47 -36.50
N GLY A 473 5.02 -9.44 -35.57
CA GLY A 473 6.01 -8.35 -35.50
C GLY A 473 6.85 -8.25 -36.77
N GLU A 474 7.26 -9.41 -37.31
CA GLU A 474 7.97 -9.47 -38.58
C GLU A 474 7.07 -9.09 -39.77
N ARG A 475 5.77 -9.43 -39.75
CA ARG A 475 4.81 -8.96 -40.76
C ARG A 475 4.69 -7.44 -40.77
N VAL A 476 4.54 -6.78 -39.62
CA VAL A 476 4.48 -5.31 -39.55
C VAL A 476 5.72 -4.69 -40.19
N VAL A 477 6.91 -5.12 -39.77
CA VAL A 477 8.21 -4.68 -40.31
C VAL A 477 8.34 -4.89 -41.83
N ARG A 478 7.92 -6.06 -42.34
CA ARG A 478 7.96 -6.39 -43.79
C ARG A 478 6.88 -5.68 -44.60
N SER A 479 5.77 -5.28 -43.99
CA SER A 479 4.68 -4.56 -44.66
C SER A 479 4.98 -3.08 -44.91
N PHE A 480 5.80 -2.46 -44.06
CA PHE A 480 6.10 -1.03 -44.13
C PHE A 480 6.67 -0.61 -45.50
N ARG A 481 6.10 0.45 -46.09
CA ARG A 481 6.56 1.07 -47.34
C ARG A 481 6.62 2.59 -47.15
N THR A 482 7.64 3.21 -47.73
CA THR A 482 7.59 4.66 -48.02
C THR A 482 6.81 4.86 -49.32
N GLU A 483 5.87 5.79 -49.30
CA GLU A 483 5.04 6.17 -50.45
C GLU A 483 5.63 7.43 -51.12
N GLN A 484 5.07 7.87 -52.26
CA GLN A 484 5.50 9.04 -53.04
C GLN A 484 4.43 10.14 -53.06
#